data_AF-A0A661JWN7-F1
#
_entry.id   AF-A0A661JWN7-F1
#
_cell.length_a   1.000
_cell.length_b   1.000
_cell.length_c   1.000
_cell.angle_alpha   90.00
_cell.angle_beta   90.00
_cell.angle_gamma   90.00
#
_symmetry.space_group_name_H-M   'P 1'
#
loop_
_entity.id
_entity.type
_entity.pdbx_description
1 polymer ?
#
loop_
_entity_poly.entity_id
_entity_poly.type
_entity_poly.pdbx_seq_one_letter_code
_entity_poly.pdbx_strand_id
1 'polypeptide(L)' 'MERISLSEWVYFRLKKAIEGGAIKPGTRLMEVHLARKLGVSRTPVREALLRLVSEGCVNWVTFSGFYVRER' A
#
# COMPACT_ATOMS: atom_id res chain seq x y z
N MET A 1 -15.92 8.89 18.03
CA MET A 1 -14.67 8.47 17.36
C MET A 1 -15.07 7.76 16.09
N GLU A 2 -14.83 8.36 14.93
CA GLU A 2 -15.18 7.71 13.65
C GLU A 2 -14.36 6.44 13.48
N ARG A 3 -15.04 5.32 13.17
CA ARG A 3 -14.37 4.07 12.81
C ARG A 3 -13.93 4.18 11.36
N ILE A 4 -12.64 4.43 11.13
CA ILE A 4 -12.05 4.33 9.79
C ILE A 4 -12.11 2.87 9.30
N SER A 5 -12.23 2.68 7.99
CA SER A 5 -12.24 1.33 7.41
C SER A 5 -10.84 0.69 7.51
N LEU A 6 -10.78 -0.65 7.40
CA LEU A 6 -9.49 -1.35 7.36
C LEU A 6 -8.65 -0.92 6.15
N SER A 7 -9.25 -0.70 4.98
CA SER A 7 -8.52 -0.23 3.81
C SER A 7 -7.98 1.18 3.99
N GLU A 8 -8.74 2.06 4.64
CA GLU A 8 -8.29 3.42 4.96
C GLU A 8 -7.12 3.42 5.96
N TRP A 9 -7.20 2.59 7.00
CA TRP A 9 -6.10 2.42 7.95
C TRP A 9 -4.84 1.86 7.28
N VAL A 10 -4.97 0.85 6.41
CA VAL A 10 -3.83 0.30 5.65
C VAL A 10 -3.23 1.38 4.75
N TYR A 11 -4.06 2.14 4.05
CA TYR A 11 -3.64 3.24 3.19
C TYR A 11 -2.77 4.24 3.96
N PHE A 12 -3.25 4.76 5.08
CA PHE A 12 -2.50 5.74 5.87
C PHE A 12 -1.16 5.19 6.36
N ARG A 13 -1.14 3.92 6.77
CA ARG A 13 0.07 3.27 7.28
C ARG A 13 1.12 3.08 6.18
N LEU A 14 0.70 2.67 4.98
CA LEU A 14 1.58 2.52 3.83
C LEU A 14 2.07 3.88 3.31
N LYS A 15 1.17 4.87 3.20
CA LYS A 15 1.51 6.23 2.76
C LYS A 15 2.59 6.85 3.64
N LYS A 16 2.39 6.85 4.97
CA LYS A 16 3.39 7.35 5.91
C LYS A 16 4.73 6.62 5.80
N ALA A 17 4.70 5.30 5.57
CA ALA A 17 5.93 4.52 5.44
C ALA A 17 6.69 4.84 4.14
N ILE A 18 5.98 5.12 3.04
CA ILE A 18 6.58 5.54 1.77
C ILE A 18 7.13 6.96 1.90
N GLU A 19 6.33 7.91 2.39
CA GLU A 19 6.72 9.32 2.54
C GLU A 19 7.86 9.51 3.55
N GLY A 20 7.85 8.72 4.63
CA GLY A 20 8.92 8.70 5.63
C GLY A 20 10.16 7.90 5.22
N GLY A 21 10.21 7.33 4.01
CA GLY A 21 11.37 6.58 3.50
C GLY A 21 11.59 5.20 4.14
N ALA A 22 10.67 4.73 5.00
CA ALA A 22 10.72 3.38 5.56
C ALA A 22 10.48 2.31 4.49
N ILE A 23 9.72 2.65 3.44
CA ILE A 23 9.61 1.86 2.21
C ILE A 23 10.27 2.68 1.10
N LYS A 24 11.36 2.13 0.55
CA LYS A 24 12.16 2.83 -0.45
C LYS A 24 11.44 2.87 -1.81
N PRO A 25 11.69 3.90 -2.64
CA PRO A 25 11.33 3.86 -4.06
C PRO A 25 11.82 2.58 -4.74
N GLY A 26 11.06 2.09 -5.72
CA GLY A 26 11.33 0.81 -6.39
C GLY A 26 10.97 -0.44 -5.57
N THR A 27 10.58 -0.30 -4.30
CA THR A 27 10.22 -1.47 -3.47
C THR A 27 8.96 -2.14 -4.00
N ARG A 28 9.01 -3.46 -4.20
CA ARG A 28 7.85 -4.29 -4.53
C ARG A 28 6.93 -4.46 -3.31
N LEU A 29 5.67 -4.07 -3.46
CA LEU A 29 4.60 -4.20 -2.47
C LEU A 29 3.76 -5.45 -2.77
N MET A 30 3.99 -6.53 -2.02
CA MET A 30 3.22 -7.77 -2.15
C MET A 30 2.00 -7.75 -1.23
N GLU A 31 0.79 -7.86 -1.80
CA GLU A 31 -0.48 -7.90 -1.05
C GLU A 31 -0.44 -8.91 0.12
N VAL A 32 0.02 -10.14 -0.16
CA VAL A 32 0.08 -11.24 0.83
C VAL A 32 1.04 -10.91 1.98
N HIS A 33 2.20 -10.31 1.67
CA HIS A 33 3.17 -9.94 2.69
C HIS A 33 2.62 -8.81 3.58
N LEU A 34 2.04 -7.79 2.96
CA LEU A 34 1.47 -6.65 3.66
C LEU A 34 0.28 -7.07 4.53
N ALA A 35 -0.62 -7.92 4.00
CA ALA A 35 -1.74 -8.50 4.73
C ALA A 35 -1.27 -9.22 6.00
N ARG A 36 -0.27 -10.11 5.86
CA ARG A 36 0.32 -10.84 7.00
C ARG A 36 0.99 -9.90 8.00
N LYS A 37 1.76 -8.92 7.54
CA LYS A 37 2.47 -7.96 8.41
C LYS A 37 1.52 -7.04 9.19
N LEU A 38 0.37 -6.72 8.59
CA LEU A 38 -0.62 -5.82 9.15
C LEU A 38 -1.76 -6.52 9.90
N GLY A 39 -1.82 -7.85 9.84
CA GLY A 39 -2.87 -8.65 10.50
C GLY A 39 -4.25 -8.47 9.87
N VAL A 40 -4.30 -8.23 8.56
CA VAL A 40 -5.56 -7.98 7.81
C VAL A 40 -5.67 -8.93 6.61
N SER A 41 -6.85 -9.00 6.00
CA SER A 41 -7.04 -9.75 4.75
C SER A 41 -6.43 -9.03 3.54
N ARG A 42 -6.37 -9.72 2.39
CA ARG A 42 -5.80 -9.14 1.16
C ARG A 42 -6.67 -8.05 0.54
N THR A 43 -7.99 -8.12 0.70
CA THR A 43 -8.93 -7.15 0.12
C THR A 43 -8.66 -5.70 0.55
N PRO A 44 -8.57 -5.36 1.86
CA PRO A 44 -8.30 -3.99 2.28
C PRO A 44 -6.89 -3.53 1.89
N VAL A 45 -5.93 -4.44 1.78
CA VAL A 45 -4.59 -4.13 1.28
C VAL A 45 -4.62 -3.76 -0.19
N ARG A 46 -5.33 -4.54 -1.01
CA ARG A 46 -5.47 -4.26 -2.44
C ARG A 46 -6.17 -2.93 -2.68
N GLU A 47 -7.25 -2.63 -1.96
CA GLU A 47 -7.93 -1.33 -2.03
C GLU A 47 -7.01 -0.17 -1.67
N ALA A 48 -6.24 -0.30 -0.58
CA ALA A 48 -5.27 0.70 -0.17
C ALA A 48 -4.18 0.92 -1.22
N LEU A 49 -3.66 -0.16 -1.81
CA LEU A 49 -2.65 -0.09 -2.87
C LEU A 49 -3.21 0.57 -4.14
N LEU A 50 -4.45 0.25 -4.54
CA LEU A 50 -5.11 0.89 -5.68
C LEU A 50 -5.30 2.39 -5.45
N ARG A 51 -5.65 2.80 -4.23
CA ARG A 51 -5.70 4.22 -3.86
C ARG A 51 -4.33 4.90 -3.96
N LEU A 52 -3.27 4.26 -3.46
CA LEU A 52 -1.90 4.77 -3.60
C LEU A 52 -1.45 4.86 -5.07
N VAL A 53 -1.98 4.00 -5.94
CA VAL A 53 -1.78 4.08 -7.39
C VAL A 53 -2.48 5.30 -7.97
N SER A 54 -3.73 5.57 -7.59
CA SER A 54 -4.45 6.77 -8.05
C SER A 54 -3.77 8.08 -7.62
N GLU A 55 -3.06 8.08 -6.50
CA GLU A 55 -2.29 9.24 -6.01
C GLU A 55 -0.86 9.32 -6.60
N GLY A 56 -0.44 8.31 -7.37
CA GLY A 56 0.89 8.26 -7.99
C GLY A 56 2.03 7.95 -7.01
N CYS A 57 1.75 7.49 -5.79
CA CYS A 57 2.78 7.02 -4.85
C CYS A 57 3.29 5.61 -5.20
N VAL A 58 2.44 4.81 -5.86
CA VAL A 58 2.70 3.43 -6.23
C VAL A 58 2.36 3.24 -7.71
N ASN A 59 3.13 2.44 -8.43
CA ASN A 59 2.82 1.99 -9.78
C ASN A 59 2.25 0.58 -9.73
N TRP A 60 1.20 0.31 -10.51
CA TRP A 60 0.70 -1.03 -10.74
C TRP A 60 1.23 -1.56 -12.07
N VAL A 61 2.00 -2.65 -12.01
CA VAL A 61 2.53 -3.34 -13.18
C VAL A 61 1.76 -4.66 -13.32
N THR A 62 1.08 -4.84 -14.45
CA THR A 62 0.34 -6.06 -14.78
C THR A 62 1.24 -7.28 -14.64
N PHE A 63 0.71 -8.35 -14.01
CA PHE A 63 1.43 -9.60 -13.68
C PHE A 63 2.63 -9.48 -12.73
N SER A 64 3.16 -8.27 -12.50
CA SER A 64 4.34 -8.03 -11.67
C SER A 64 3.99 -7.50 -10.26
N GLY A 65 2.86 -6.81 -10.10
CA GLY A 65 2.34 -6.35 -8.81
C GLY A 65 2.49 -4.84 -8.61
N PHE A 66 2.58 -4.41 -7.36
CA PHE A 66 2.66 -3.00 -6.99
C PHE A 66 4.10 -2.61 -6.64
N TYR A 67 4.53 -1.41 -7.05
CA TYR A 67 5.88 -0.90 -6.81
C TYR A 67 5.82 0.54 -6.30
N VAL A 68 6.61 0.90 -5.30
CA VAL A 68 6.74 2.31 -4.91
C VAL A 68 7.37 3.08 -6.06
N ARG A 69 6.75 4.20 -6.45
CA ARG A 69 7.22 5.01 -7.57
C ARG A 69 8.59 5.61 -7.28
N GLU A 70 9.49 5.56 -8.26
CA GLU A 70 10.75 6.32 -8.27
C GLU A 70 10.43 7.79 -8.54
N ARG A 71 10.84 8.66 -7.61
CA ARG A 71 10.64 10.11 -7.72
C ARG A 71 11.66 10.72 -8.65
#